data_AF-X6FKX9-F1
#
_entry.id   AF-X6FKX9-F1
#
_cell.length_a   1.000
_cell.length_b   1.000
_cell.length_c   1.000
_cell.angle_alpha   90.00
_cell.angle_beta   90.00
_cell.angle_gamma   90.00
#
_symmetry.space_group_name_H-M   'P 1'
#
loop_
_entity.id
_entity.type
_entity.pdbx_description
1 polymer ?
#
loop_
_entity_poly.entity_id
_entity_poly.type
_entity_poly.pdbx_seq_one_letter_code
_entity_poly.pdbx_strand_id
1 'polypeptide(L)' 'MRYRTNNEGTGYTGKDHDRPIKPEAEHFEHCPICGQDFDMRDLGQVLHHAEPEHRPVPVDQ' A
#
# COMPACT_ATOMS: atom_id res chain seq x y z
N MET A 1 -8.42 -7.18 -6.04
CA MET A 1 -7.64 -7.95 -5.06
C MET A 1 -7.60 -7.16 -3.77
N ARG A 2 -7.81 -7.79 -2.63
CA ARG A 2 -7.64 -7.13 -1.33
C ARG A 2 -6.34 -7.66 -0.72
N TYR A 3 -5.45 -6.75 -0.33
CA TYR A 3 -4.25 -7.10 0.41
C TYR A 3 -4.60 -7.12 1.89
N ARG A 4 -4.29 -8.22 2.59
CA ARG A 4 -4.51 -8.29 4.04
C ARG A 4 -3.27 -7.86 4.78
N THR A 5 -3.30 -6.66 5.32
CA THR A 5 -2.36 -6.23 6.36
C THR A 5 -2.92 -6.56 7.75
N ASN A 6 -2.05 -6.69 8.74
CA ASN A 6 -2.42 -6.89 10.14
C ASN A 6 -1.63 -5.95 11.05
N ASN A 7 -1.79 -4.65 10.80
CA ASN A 7 -1.18 -3.55 11.54
C ASN A 7 -2.21 -2.44 11.80
N GLU A 8 -1.81 -1.38 12.51
CA GLU A 8 -2.64 -0.25 12.90
C GLU A 8 -3.26 0.52 11.73
N GLY A 9 -2.71 0.40 10.51
CA GLY A 9 -3.23 1.02 9.29
C GLY A 9 -4.29 0.19 8.57
N THR A 10 -4.58 -1.03 9.03
CA THR A 10 -5.50 -1.95 8.34
C THR A 10 -6.90 -1.35 8.23
N GLY A 11 -7.40 -1.26 6.99
CA GLY A 11 -8.73 -0.72 6.69
C GLY A 11 -8.79 0.80 6.50
N TYR A 12 -7.67 1.50 6.63
CA TYR A 12 -7.58 2.94 6.34
C TYR A 12 -7.10 3.18 4.91
N THR A 13 -7.89 3.94 4.15
CA THR A 13 -7.53 4.40 2.81
C THR A 13 -7.51 5.92 2.78
N GLY A 14 -6.34 6.48 2.48
CA GLY A 14 -6.13 7.92 2.31
C GLY A 14 -6.81 8.47 1.07
N LYS A 15 -7.22 9.73 1.15
CA LYS A 15 -7.77 10.50 0.03
C LYS A 15 -7.01 11.82 -0.07
N ASP A 16 -6.44 12.09 -1.24
CA ASP A 16 -5.88 13.41 -1.55
C ASP A 16 -7.04 14.36 -1.86
N HIS A 17 -7.19 15.40 -1.03
CA HIS A 17 -8.27 16.40 -1.15
C HIS A 17 -7.86 17.63 -1.96
N ASP A 18 -6.56 17.85 -2.15
CA ASP A 18 -6.01 19.10 -2.68
C ASP A 18 -5.48 18.96 -4.12
N ARG A 19 -5.32 17.73 -4.61
CA ARG A 19 -4.84 17.46 -5.99
C ARG A 19 -5.95 16.98 -6.93
N PRO A 20 -5.77 17.20 -8.25
CA PRO A 20 -6.59 16.55 -9.26
C PRO A 20 -6.58 15.03 -9.11
N ILE A 21 -7.64 14.37 -9.57
CA ILE A 21 -7.71 12.91 -9.64
C ILE A 21 -6.52 12.42 -10.48
N LYS A 22 -5.63 11.63 -9.86
CA LYS A 22 -4.51 11.00 -10.55
C LYS A 22 -4.98 9.74 -11.27
N PRO A 23 -4.33 9.36 -12.39
CA PRO A 23 -4.44 8.02 -12.95
C PRO A 23 -4.20 6.95 -11.90
N GLU A 24 -4.92 5.83 -12.00
CA GLU A 24 -4.87 4.80 -10.95
C GLU A 24 -3.46 4.21 -10.76
N ALA A 25 -2.67 4.11 -11.83
CA ALA A 25 -1.29 3.63 -11.78
C ALA A 25 -0.36 4.52 -10.93
N GLU A 26 -0.67 5.81 -10.77
CA GLU A 26 0.15 6.74 -9.98
C GLU A 26 -0.08 6.63 -8.47
N HIS A 27 -1.02 5.78 -8.04
CA HIS A 27 -1.22 5.47 -6.62
C HIS A 27 -0.33 4.34 -6.11
N PHE A 28 0.35 3.61 -7.00
CA PHE A 28 1.19 2.49 -6.64
C PHE A 28 2.67 2.87 -6.60
N GLU A 29 3.39 2.33 -5.62
CA GLU A 29 4.84 2.44 -5.51
C GLU A 29 5.47 1.05 -5.56
N HIS A 30 6.58 0.93 -6.29
CA HIS A 30 7.34 -0.32 -6.37
C HIS A 30 8.30 -0.44 -5.19
N CYS A 31 8.15 -1.46 -4.36
CA CYS A 31 9.07 -1.67 -3.25
C CYS A 31 10.41 -2.29 -3.72
N PRO A 32 11.57 -1.63 -3.53
CA PRO A 32 12.85 -2.19 -3.94
C PRO A 32 13.35 -3.34 -3.04
N ILE A 33 12.73 -3.56 -1.87
CA ILE A 33 13.13 -4.60 -0.91
C ILE A 33 12.49 -5.93 -1.29
N CYS A 34 11.17 -5.97 -1.48
CA CYS A 34 10.43 -7.21 -1.73
C CYS A 34 9.90 -7.35 -3.17
N GLY A 35 9.99 -6.29 -3.99
CA GLY A 35 9.55 -6.28 -5.39
C GLY A 35 8.03 -6.20 -5.60
N GLN A 36 7.25 -6.05 -4.53
CA GLN A 36 5.80 -5.89 -4.61
C GLN A 36 5.44 -4.41 -4.83
N ASP A 37 4.52 -4.16 -5.77
CA ASP A 37 3.85 -2.87 -5.89
C ASP A 37 2.79 -2.75 -4.80
N PHE A 38 2.76 -1.63 -4.09
CA PHE A 38 1.80 -1.37 -3.03
C PHE A 38 1.06 -0.06 -3.25
N ASP A 39 -0.21 0.00 -2.83
CA ASP A 39 -1.03 1.21 -2.94
C ASP A 39 -0.65 2.18 -1.82
N MET A 40 -0.10 3.35 -2.19
CA MET A 40 0.30 4.40 -1.25
C MET A 40 -0.88 5.01 -0.49
N ARG A 41 -2.12 4.79 -0.96
CA ARG A 41 -3.33 5.22 -0.25
C ARG A 41 -3.71 4.25 0.86
N ASP A 42 -3.29 2.99 0.77
CA ASP A 42 -3.57 1.97 1.80
C ASP A 42 -2.53 2.10 2.92
N LEU A 43 -2.94 2.70 4.04
CA LEU A 43 -2.03 2.94 5.16
C LEU A 43 -1.47 1.63 5.73
N GLY A 44 -2.25 0.55 5.69
CA GLY A 44 -1.79 -0.75 6.14
C GLY A 44 -0.61 -1.24 5.30
N GLN A 45 -0.71 -1.13 3.98
CA GLN A 45 0.37 -1.49 3.07
C GLN A 45 1.58 -0.58 3.25
N VAL A 46 1.39 0.73 3.39
CA VAL A 46 2.49 1.69 3.61
C VAL A 46 3.28 1.35 4.88
N LEU A 47 2.59 1.12 6.00
CA LEU A 47 3.25 0.77 7.26
C LEU A 47 3.98 -0.58 7.18
N HIS A 48 3.40 -1.56 6.49
CA HIS A 48 4.07 -2.85 6.27
C HIS A 48 5.36 -2.70 5.47
N HIS A 49 5.37 -1.86 4.43
CA HIS A 49 6.56 -1.64 3.58
C HIS A 49 7.60 -0.69 4.21
N ALA A 50 7.24 0.03 5.27
CA ALA A 50 8.18 0.83 6.05
C ALA A 50 9.11 -0.02 6.93
N GLU A 51 8.72 -1.26 7.27
CA GLU A 51 9.52 -2.18 8.06
C GLU A 51 10.70 -2.74 7.23
N PRO A 52 11.96 -2.67 7.68
CA PRO A 52 13.13 -2.96 6.83
C PRO A 52 13.25 -4.43 6.35
N GLU A 53 12.65 -5.39 7.07
CA GLU A 53 12.74 -6.84 6.75
C GLU A 53 11.38 -7.43 6.36
N HIS A 54 10.49 -6.63 5.78
CA HIS A 54 9.18 -7.09 5.36
C HIS A 54 9.23 -8.08 4.18
N ARG A 55 8.24 -8.97 4.12
CA ARG A 55 7.97 -9.86 2.97
C ARG A 55 6.73 -9.37 2.22
N PRO A 56 6.47 -9.79 0.98
CA PRO A 56 5.27 -9.38 0.26
C PRO A 56 3.98 -9.63 1.08
N VAL A 57 3.08 -8.67 1.08
CA VAL A 57 1.75 -8.77 1.68
C VAL A 57 0.95 -9.84 0.92
N PRO A 58 0.37 -10.83 1.62
CA PRO A 58 -0.49 -11.82 1.00
C PRO A 58 -1.68 -11.17 0.28
N VAL A 59 -1.94 -11.63 -0.94
CA VAL A 59 -3.14 -11.29 -1.70
C VAL A 59 -4.25 -12.22 -1.22
N ASP A 60 -5.35 -11.68 -0.71
CA ASP A 60 -6.58 -12.47 -0.60
C ASP A 60 -7.12 -12.72 -2.01
N GLN A 61 -7.38 -13.99 -2.35
CA GLN A 61 -8.10 -14.38 -3.57
C GLN A 61 -9.56 -13.97 -3.51
#